data_AF-A0A850LS25-F1
#
_entry.id   AF-A0A850LS25-F1
#
_cell.length_a   1.000
_cell.length_b   1.000
_cell.length_c   1.000
_cell.angle_alpha   90.00
_cell.angle_beta   90.00
_cell.angle_gamma   90.00
#
_symmetry.space_group_name_H-M   'P 1'
#
loop_
_entity.id
_entity.type
_entity.pdbx_description
1 polymer ?
#
loop_
_entity_poly.entity_id
_entity_poly.type
_entity_poly.pdbx_seq_one_letter_code
_entity_poly.pdbx_strand_id
1 'polypeptide(L)'
;MKIEKILVIRETVHLFSIPDESVDIIGPDDGLVSGLLSAISSFSEEIYKEGFHSYMMENHRVTLIKGDNLTIAIFSDKKSLEYIPKIIKDYIFEEIDESNNFESLKSRLKNVFFQEIEPKFQKKGLLITVGRTITPLWFAISQHSPEYATFIVSKETKNYALDLIKFFGYELEINAKVFICDPNDTTSVADAGLKAIDFLHEKGLKNDLHEKKNEILFNSTGGTKGMTIAIAHISFSENIPTYYVRSLQGQRAREDRIFSDEEILLLDNPSDTLGINFEKNAKISFNSLIFLKAAEYFKRLGSVFDANKRLIYRSLHELSLAYKSWSLFNFSQAIHHLENAVKTMKDNLKSNFGRQYQDIFMRIKEQLTIIEKLKKHKLDDFESIDEEILLILYFELINNARRKFEVKKYDDAVCRYYRIFEATAQLVLWKKYKINTTKFDEGVDNLPANIRNMYKLKPLKTPSIILNFISNLFTPASYPPTIALKKSWQLLEKLDSNIRNKKILNKIENVLPIRNLSILAHGWNPIKEKSIKNFETIIPFCIKLVQDAFLNDYPQVLKLEKLLEFVKL
;
A
#
# COMPACT_ATOMS: atom_id res chain seq x y z
N MET A 1 50.87 37.83 18.63
CA MET A 1 49.80 37.88 17.60
C MET A 1 48.71 38.84 18.04
N LYS A 2 48.36 39.84 17.23
CA LYS A 2 47.35 40.83 17.58
C LYS A 2 45.99 40.40 17.00
N ILE A 3 45.09 39.94 17.86
CA ILE A 3 43.70 39.64 17.46
C ILE A 3 42.92 40.96 17.52
N GLU A 4 42.44 41.42 16.37
CA GLU A 4 41.76 42.71 16.28
C GLU A 4 40.25 42.59 16.54
N LYS A 5 39.63 41.44 16.21
CA LYS A 5 38.18 41.21 16.38
C LYS A 5 37.87 39.76 16.83
N ILE A 6 36.93 39.60 17.74
CA ILE A 6 36.35 38.31 18.18
C ILE A 6 34.88 38.27 17.77
N LEU A 7 34.44 37.17 17.17
CA LEU A 7 33.04 36.90 16.83
C LEU A 7 32.51 35.74 17.69
N VAL A 8 31.62 36.02 18.64
CA VAL A 8 30.94 34.97 19.41
C VAL A 8 29.63 34.62 18.71
N ILE A 9 29.50 33.37 18.27
CA ILE A 9 28.32 32.82 17.60
C ILE A 9 27.67 31.79 18.54
N ARG A 10 26.65 32.20 19.29
CA ARG A 10 25.77 31.30 20.09
C ARG A 10 24.39 31.18 19.43
N GLU A 11 23.34 30.86 20.20
CA GLU A 11 21.93 31.10 19.84
C GLU A 11 21.64 32.58 19.45
N THR A 12 22.52 33.51 19.84
CA THR A 12 22.56 34.91 19.42
C THR A 12 24.01 35.33 19.09
N VAL A 13 24.19 36.29 18.18
CA VAL A 13 25.53 36.77 17.76
C VAL A 13 25.98 37.94 18.62
N HIS A 14 27.17 37.77 19.22
CA HIS A 14 27.89 38.81 19.94
C HIS A 14 29.27 38.99 19.31
N LEU A 15 29.46 40.05 18.54
CA LEU A 15 30.80 40.44 18.07
C LEU A 15 31.47 41.27 19.19
N PHE A 16 32.79 41.22 19.32
CA PHE A 16 33.62 42.00 20.24
C PHE A 16 34.86 42.53 19.50
N SER A 17 35.26 43.79 19.73
CA SER A 17 36.51 44.36 19.23
C SER A 17 37.54 44.40 20.35
N ILE A 18 38.79 44.04 20.09
CA ILE A 18 39.87 44.17 21.07
C ILE A 18 40.77 45.34 20.65
N PRO A 19 40.74 46.50 21.35
CA PRO A 19 41.79 47.50 21.22
C PRO A 19 43.04 47.05 21.98
N ASP A 20 44.21 47.52 21.53
CA ASP A 20 45.51 47.23 22.15
C ASP A 20 45.49 47.39 23.68
N GLU A 21 46.05 46.38 24.34
CA GLU A 21 46.65 46.42 25.69
C GLU A 21 45.89 47.21 26.76
N SER A 22 44.58 46.97 26.92
CA SER A 22 43.85 46.99 28.21
C SER A 22 42.34 47.08 27.94
N VAL A 23 41.58 46.06 28.34
CA VAL A 23 40.13 46.14 28.34
C VAL A 23 39.62 45.74 29.71
N ASP A 24 39.09 46.72 30.45
CA ASP A 24 38.07 46.48 31.46
C ASP A 24 36.79 46.10 30.71
N ILE A 25 36.48 44.81 30.69
CA ILE A 25 35.24 44.29 30.11
C ILE A 25 34.17 44.52 31.19
N ILE A 26 33.10 45.24 30.84
CA ILE A 26 31.95 45.42 31.73
C ILE A 26 30.74 44.88 30.98
N GLY A 27 30.36 43.64 31.29
CA GLY A 27 29.17 42.99 30.75
C GLY A 27 28.93 41.59 31.34
N PRO A 28 27.72 41.01 31.17
CA PRO A 28 27.32 39.74 31.81
C PRO A 28 28.11 38.49 31.33
N ASP A 29 29.05 38.63 30.39
CA ASP A 29 29.87 37.55 29.82
C ASP A 29 31.39 37.67 30.18
N ASP A 30 31.77 38.45 31.20
CA ASP A 30 33.18 38.70 31.61
C ASP A 30 34.03 37.42 31.79
N GLY A 31 33.45 36.36 32.37
CA GLY A 31 34.16 35.10 32.59
C GLY A 31 34.46 34.34 31.29
N LEU A 32 33.65 34.53 30.25
CA LEU A 32 33.82 33.87 28.97
C LEU A 32 34.86 34.57 28.11
N VAL A 33 34.85 35.91 28.10
CA VAL A 33 35.83 36.73 27.37
C VAL A 33 37.22 36.64 28.01
N SER A 34 37.32 36.59 29.35
CA SER A 34 38.62 36.40 30.02
C SER A 34 39.22 35.01 29.77
N GLY A 35 38.39 33.95 29.77
CA GLY A 35 38.80 32.62 29.33
C GLY A 35 39.24 32.58 27.86
N LEU A 36 38.57 33.37 27.00
CA LEU A 36 38.89 33.54 25.58
C LEU A 36 40.27 34.18 25.36
N LEU A 37 40.54 35.28 26.07
CA LEU A 37 41.84 35.97 26.01
C LEU A 37 42.96 35.09 26.55
N SER A 38 42.70 34.31 27.60
CA SER A 38 43.65 33.32 28.13
C SER A 38 43.97 32.22 27.12
N ALA A 39 42.97 31.66 26.44
CA ALA A 39 43.17 30.66 25.39
C ALA A 39 43.95 31.26 24.20
N ILE A 40 43.58 32.47 23.77
CA ILE A 40 44.25 33.23 22.72
C ILE A 40 45.73 33.47 23.02
N SER A 41 46.05 33.86 24.25
CA SER A 41 47.42 34.14 24.69
C SER A 41 48.32 32.90 24.74
N SER A 42 47.73 31.70 24.73
CA SER A 42 48.45 30.43 24.77
C SER A 42 48.87 29.87 23.40
N PHE A 43 48.46 30.53 22.30
CA PHE A 43 48.78 30.07 20.94
C PHE A 43 50.19 30.52 20.48
N SER A 44 50.99 29.59 19.94
CA SER A 44 52.29 29.90 19.32
C SER A 44 52.14 30.28 17.83
N GLU A 45 53.07 31.10 17.30
CA GLU A 45 53.05 31.54 15.89
C GLU A 45 53.14 30.38 14.87
N GLU A 46 53.62 29.20 15.27
CA GLU A 46 53.76 28.02 14.40
C GLU A 46 52.43 27.34 14.04
N ILE A 47 51.33 27.64 14.75
CA ILE A 47 50.01 27.01 14.58
C ILE A 47 49.30 27.48 13.28
N TYR A 48 49.85 28.45 12.56
CA TYR A 48 49.16 29.25 11.53
C TYR A 48 49.42 28.90 10.05
N LYS A 49 49.88 27.69 9.72
CA LYS A 49 50.26 27.37 8.32
C LYS A 49 49.09 27.30 7.29
N GLU A 50 47.84 27.17 7.73
CA GLU A 50 46.68 26.99 6.81
C GLU A 50 45.56 28.05 6.93
N GLY A 51 45.75 29.11 7.72
CA GLY A 51 44.74 30.19 7.86
C GLY A 51 43.45 29.81 8.60
N PHE A 52 43.37 28.60 9.16
CA PHE A 52 42.25 28.09 9.94
C PHE A 52 42.76 27.18 11.06
N HIS A 53 42.35 27.42 12.30
CA HIS A 53 42.64 26.52 13.42
C HIS A 53 41.48 26.48 14.40
N SER A 54 41.21 25.33 15.01
CA SER A 54 40.04 25.19 15.86
C SER A 54 40.34 24.36 17.10
N TYR A 55 39.96 24.87 18.26
CA TYR A 55 40.26 24.32 19.58
C TYR A 55 38.99 23.98 20.36
N MET A 56 38.99 22.81 20.99
CA MET A 56 37.88 22.33 21.81
C MET A 56 38.15 22.64 23.28
N MET A 57 37.27 23.41 23.91
CA MET A 57 37.19 23.60 25.36
C MET A 57 36.08 22.68 25.93
N GLU A 58 35.99 22.52 27.26
CA GLU A 58 35.04 21.60 27.91
C GLU A 58 33.59 21.72 27.41
N ASN A 59 33.11 22.95 27.18
CA ASN A 59 31.73 23.23 26.75
C ASN A 59 31.62 24.10 25.49
N HIS A 60 32.73 24.48 24.86
CA HIS A 60 32.74 25.47 23.79
C HIS A 60 33.87 25.20 22.79
N ARG A 61 33.73 25.73 21.57
CA ARG A 61 34.77 25.64 20.54
C ARG A 61 35.21 27.04 20.12
N VAL A 62 36.52 27.22 19.96
CA VAL A 62 37.12 28.46 19.45
C VAL A 62 37.77 28.19 18.10
N THR A 63 37.28 28.83 17.05
CA THR A 63 37.77 28.68 15.69
C THR A 63 38.43 29.99 15.24
N LEU A 64 39.73 29.97 15.03
CA LEU A 64 40.50 31.09 14.51
C LEU A 64 40.52 31.05 12.98
N ILE A 65 40.14 32.15 12.35
CA ILE A 65 40.22 32.36 10.90
C ILE A 65 41.12 33.56 10.65
N LYS A 66 42.17 33.38 9.85
CA LYS A 66 43.08 34.46 9.47
C LYS A 66 42.81 34.87 8.03
N GLY A 67 42.45 36.14 7.84
CA GLY A 67 42.48 36.84 6.56
C GLY A 67 43.80 37.59 6.38
N ASP A 68 43.92 38.33 5.28
CA ASP A 68 45.15 39.04 4.92
C ASP A 68 45.51 40.15 5.93
N ASN A 69 44.51 40.83 6.50
CA ASN A 69 44.69 41.96 7.44
C ASN A 69 44.04 41.76 8.82
N LEU A 70 43.28 40.68 9.03
CA LEU A 70 42.47 40.48 10.26
C LEU A 70 42.49 39.01 10.69
N THR A 71 42.47 38.77 12.01
CA THR A 71 42.17 37.44 12.58
C THR A 71 40.85 37.49 13.32
N ILE A 72 39.94 36.57 13.01
CA ILE A 72 38.61 36.41 13.61
C ILE A 72 38.63 35.15 14.49
N ALA A 73 38.21 35.27 15.75
CA ALA A 73 37.92 34.12 16.59
C ALA A 73 36.42 33.87 16.64
N ILE A 74 35.96 32.72 16.16
CA ILE A 74 34.57 32.27 16.22
C ILE A 74 34.36 31.37 17.42
N PHE A 75 33.51 31.79 18.35
CA PHE A 75 33.19 31.02 19.55
C PHE A 75 31.80 30.39 19.44
N SER A 76 31.69 29.06 19.52
CA SER A 76 30.40 28.35 19.46
C SER A 76 30.12 27.50 20.70
N ASP A 77 28.88 27.57 21.17
CA ASP A 77 28.28 26.77 22.26
C ASP A 77 28.03 25.31 21.87
N LYS A 78 27.87 25.06 20.58
CA LYS A 78 27.79 23.71 20.02
C LYS A 78 29.17 23.24 19.59
N LYS A 79 29.44 21.93 19.75
CA LYS A 79 30.58 21.21 19.17
C LYS A 79 30.69 21.33 17.63
N SER A 80 29.81 22.10 16.98
CA SER A 80 29.34 21.95 15.60
C SER A 80 30.07 22.72 14.52
N LEU A 81 31.06 23.55 14.82
CA LEU A 81 31.78 24.31 13.79
C LEU A 81 33.23 23.83 13.64
N GLU A 82 33.39 22.54 13.35
CA GLU A 82 34.70 21.96 13.02
C GLU A 82 35.26 22.46 11.69
N TYR A 83 34.39 22.90 10.80
CA TYR A 83 34.71 23.39 9.49
C TYR A 83 33.76 24.53 9.15
N ILE A 84 34.28 25.63 8.62
CA ILE A 84 33.46 26.71 8.06
C ILE A 84 33.73 26.69 6.54
N PRO A 85 32.73 26.32 5.72
CA PRO A 85 32.84 26.28 4.26
C PRO A 85 33.42 27.57 3.71
N LYS A 86 34.22 27.44 2.66
CA LYS A 86 34.83 28.59 1.98
C LYS A 86 33.81 29.67 1.63
N ILE A 87 32.61 29.32 1.17
CA ILE A 87 31.56 30.31 0.86
C ILE A 87 31.12 31.15 2.08
N ILE A 88 31.10 30.57 3.27
CA ILE A 88 30.78 31.29 4.51
C ILE A 88 31.98 32.11 4.96
N LYS A 89 33.21 31.60 4.78
CA LYS A 89 34.43 32.37 5.05
C LYS A 89 34.51 33.59 4.12
N ASP A 90 34.35 33.39 2.83
CA ASP A 90 34.36 34.41 1.78
C ASP A 90 33.27 35.45 2.06
N TYR A 91 32.04 35.03 2.38
CA TYR A 91 30.96 35.95 2.79
C TYR A 91 31.31 36.75 4.05
N ILE A 92 31.81 36.10 5.10
CA ILE A 92 32.20 36.79 6.35
C ILE A 92 33.33 37.80 6.07
N PHE A 93 34.30 37.46 5.23
CA PHE A 93 35.40 38.37 4.87
C PHE A 93 34.94 39.53 3.98
N GLU A 94 34.14 39.28 2.94
CA GLU A 94 33.53 40.34 2.10
C GLU A 94 32.71 41.31 2.95
N GLU A 95 31.88 40.79 3.85
CA GLU A 95 31.08 41.61 4.75
C GLU A 95 31.93 42.43 5.72
N ILE A 96 33.05 41.89 6.20
CA ILE A 96 33.99 42.60 7.08
C ILE A 96 34.72 43.71 6.34
N ASP A 97 35.07 43.49 5.07
CA ASP A 97 35.78 44.47 4.24
C ASP A 97 34.84 45.59 3.76
N GLU A 98 33.56 45.31 3.50
CA GLU A 98 32.55 46.30 3.10
C GLU A 98 31.94 47.09 4.27
N SER A 99 31.89 46.50 5.47
CA SER A 99 31.24 47.13 6.62
C SER A 99 32.16 48.13 7.34
N ASN A 100 31.93 49.41 7.07
CA ASN A 100 32.59 50.54 7.75
C ASN A 100 32.35 50.61 9.28
N ASN A 101 31.44 49.78 9.83
CA ASN A 101 31.03 49.80 11.23
C ASN A 101 30.50 48.42 11.69
N PHE A 102 30.88 48.06 12.93
CA PHE A 102 30.51 46.88 13.71
C PHE A 102 29.00 46.51 13.77
N GLU A 103 28.11 47.48 13.92
CA GLU A 103 26.65 47.25 13.98
C GLU A 103 26.08 46.83 12.61
N SER A 104 26.70 47.25 11.50
CA SER A 104 26.31 46.82 10.15
C SER A 104 26.60 45.33 9.94
N LEU A 105 27.80 44.89 10.34
CA LEU A 105 28.22 43.50 10.24
C LEU A 105 27.34 42.57 11.09
N LYS A 106 27.09 42.96 12.34
CA LYS A 106 26.19 42.23 13.26
C LYS A 106 24.77 42.16 12.70
N SER A 107 24.26 43.26 12.16
CA SER A 107 22.94 43.32 11.53
C SER A 107 22.85 42.41 10.30
N ARG A 108 23.84 42.44 9.40
CA ARG A 108 23.86 41.59 8.20
C ARG A 108 23.99 40.10 8.53
N LEU A 109 24.90 39.71 9.43
CA LEU A 109 24.97 38.33 9.91
C LEU A 109 23.64 37.86 10.52
N LYS A 110 23.00 38.69 11.37
CA LYS A 110 21.71 38.35 11.97
C LYS A 110 20.57 38.23 10.95
N ASN A 111 20.49 39.17 10.00
CA ASN A 111 19.35 39.30 9.10
C ASN A 111 19.48 38.45 7.83
N VAL A 112 20.70 38.09 7.42
CA VAL A 112 20.95 37.31 6.20
C VAL A 112 21.36 35.89 6.56
N PHE A 113 22.45 35.72 7.33
CA PHE A 113 23.00 34.40 7.64
C PHE A 113 22.03 33.52 8.44
N PHE A 114 21.52 34.00 9.57
CA PHE A 114 20.62 33.16 10.39
C PHE A 114 19.25 32.92 9.75
N GLN A 115 18.72 33.90 9.01
CA GLN A 115 17.42 33.72 8.32
C GLN A 115 17.51 32.69 7.18
N GLU A 116 18.63 32.59 6.48
CA GLU A 116 18.79 31.60 5.40
C GLU A 116 19.05 30.18 5.90
N ILE A 117 19.48 30.03 7.16
CA ILE A 117 19.74 28.73 7.79
C ILE A 117 18.54 28.25 8.59
N GLU A 118 17.58 29.14 8.89
CA GLU A 118 16.35 28.78 9.56
C GLU A 118 15.53 27.78 8.72
N PRO A 119 15.17 26.61 9.27
CA PRO A 119 14.48 25.59 8.52
C PRO A 119 13.07 26.01 8.14
N LYS A 120 12.79 26.07 6.83
CA LYS A 120 11.45 26.36 6.30
C LYS A 120 10.57 25.12 6.16
N PHE A 121 11.19 23.94 6.03
CA PHE A 121 10.50 22.70 5.69
C PHE A 121 10.97 21.56 6.59
N GLN A 122 10.58 21.56 7.87
CA GLN A 122 11.06 20.56 8.83
C GLN A 122 10.71 19.13 8.38
N LYS A 123 11.74 18.31 8.19
CA LYS A 123 11.62 16.89 7.83
C LYS A 123 12.48 16.06 8.75
N LYS A 124 12.06 14.82 9.04
CA LYS A 124 12.80 13.96 9.97
C LYS A 124 13.96 13.23 9.30
N GLY A 125 13.77 12.76 8.07
CA GLY A 125 14.78 12.04 7.31
C GLY A 125 15.12 12.71 5.99
N LEU A 126 16.41 12.76 5.65
CA LEU A 126 16.89 13.25 4.37
C LEU A 126 17.84 12.24 3.70
N LEU A 127 17.47 11.77 2.51
CA LEU A 127 18.29 10.96 1.63
C LEU A 127 18.98 11.88 0.60
N ILE A 128 20.30 11.82 0.47
CA ILE A 128 21.07 12.77 -0.33
C ILE A 128 22.08 12.05 -1.22
N THR A 129 22.08 12.34 -2.52
CA THR A 129 23.20 11.98 -3.40
C THR A 129 24.22 13.10 -3.44
N VAL A 130 25.51 12.77 -3.33
CA VAL A 130 26.58 13.77 -3.16
C VAL A 130 27.49 13.86 -4.39
N GLY A 131 27.57 15.07 -4.94
CA GLY A 131 28.44 15.42 -6.07
C GLY A 131 29.66 16.22 -5.63
N ARG A 132 30.33 16.87 -6.59
CA ARG A 132 31.46 17.77 -6.32
C ARG A 132 31.02 19.18 -5.89
N THR A 133 29.78 19.57 -6.21
CA THR A 133 29.22 20.87 -5.83
C THR A 133 28.50 20.75 -4.49
N ILE A 134 28.98 21.46 -3.48
CA ILE A 134 28.51 21.34 -2.09
C ILE A 134 27.39 22.34 -1.77
N THR A 135 27.42 23.54 -2.36
CA THR A 135 26.50 24.65 -2.02
C THR A 135 25.03 24.26 -2.02
N PRO A 136 24.49 23.59 -3.07
CA PRO A 136 23.06 23.22 -3.09
C PRO A 136 22.70 22.16 -2.04
N LEU A 137 23.66 21.32 -1.63
CA LEU A 137 23.45 20.31 -0.58
C LEU A 137 23.41 20.96 0.80
N TRP A 138 24.21 22.01 0.99
CA TRP A 138 24.16 22.80 2.21
C TRP A 138 22.80 23.48 2.36
N PHE A 139 22.33 24.16 1.30
CA PHE A 139 21.01 24.76 1.27
C PHE A 139 19.91 23.72 1.54
N ALA A 140 20.02 22.54 0.94
CA ALA A 140 19.07 21.45 1.19
C ALA A 140 18.99 21.03 2.66
N ILE A 141 20.14 20.85 3.33
CA ILE A 141 20.17 20.41 4.73
C ILE A 141 19.69 21.53 5.65
N SER A 142 20.08 22.79 5.42
CA SER A 142 19.63 23.92 6.24
C SER A 142 18.11 24.10 6.19
N GLN A 143 17.53 24.09 4.99
CA GLN A 143 16.09 24.29 4.79
C GLN A 143 15.22 23.21 5.42
N HIS A 144 15.75 21.98 5.59
CA HIS A 144 15.00 20.86 6.16
C HIS A 144 15.33 20.55 7.63
N SER A 145 16.54 20.90 8.10
CA SER A 145 17.08 20.56 9.43
C SER A 145 16.73 19.12 9.86
N PRO A 146 17.23 18.10 9.13
CA PRO A 146 16.83 16.71 9.36
C PRO A 146 17.33 16.16 10.69
N GLU A 147 16.50 15.32 11.34
CA GLU A 147 16.91 14.54 12.51
C GLU A 147 17.90 13.45 12.12
N TYR A 148 17.67 12.78 10.98
CA TYR A 148 18.54 11.75 10.40
C TYR A 148 18.84 12.05 8.93
N ALA A 149 20.07 11.80 8.50
CA ALA A 149 20.46 11.98 7.11
C ALA A 149 21.27 10.80 6.58
N THR A 150 21.06 10.45 5.31
CA THR A 150 21.86 9.45 4.63
C THR A 150 22.48 10.04 3.37
N PHE A 151 23.76 9.76 3.17
CA PHE A 151 24.57 10.32 2.09
C PHE A 151 25.07 9.19 1.20
N ILE A 152 24.70 9.23 -0.07
CA ILE A 152 25.16 8.29 -1.10
C ILE A 152 26.28 8.97 -1.88
N VAL A 153 27.49 8.43 -1.74
CA VAL A 153 28.73 9.05 -2.21
C VAL A 153 29.51 8.09 -3.11
N SER A 154 30.33 8.64 -3.99
CA SER A 154 31.45 7.86 -4.56
C SER A 154 32.64 7.90 -3.60
N LYS A 155 33.68 7.11 -3.88
CA LYS A 155 34.95 7.22 -3.15
C LYS A 155 35.53 8.64 -3.20
N GLU A 156 35.36 9.33 -4.31
CA GLU A 156 35.85 10.71 -4.52
C GLU A 156 35.05 11.74 -3.74
N THR A 157 33.73 11.56 -3.59
CA THR A 157 32.86 12.55 -2.95
C THR A 157 32.60 12.30 -1.47
N LYS A 158 33.17 11.23 -0.90
CA LYS A 158 33.01 10.86 0.52
C LYS A 158 33.40 12.01 1.46
N ASN A 159 34.52 12.67 1.22
CA ASN A 159 35.00 13.72 2.11
C ASN A 159 34.06 14.93 2.12
N TYR A 160 33.48 15.30 0.97
CA TYR A 160 32.48 16.37 0.91
C TYR A 160 31.25 16.08 1.79
N ALA A 161 30.80 14.82 1.86
CA ALA A 161 29.69 14.44 2.74
C ALA A 161 30.09 14.54 4.23
N LEU A 162 31.30 14.12 4.58
CA LEU A 162 31.82 14.24 5.95
C LEU A 162 31.96 15.70 6.38
N ASP A 163 32.43 16.56 5.49
CA ASP A 163 32.56 18.00 5.75
C ASP A 163 31.18 18.65 5.99
N LEU A 164 30.16 18.26 5.20
CA LEU A 164 28.78 18.69 5.41
C LEU A 164 28.23 18.23 6.76
N ILE A 165 28.41 16.95 7.11
CA ILE A 165 27.94 16.39 8.39
C ILE A 165 28.55 17.16 9.57
N LYS A 166 29.87 17.37 9.52
CA LYS A 166 30.60 18.11 10.56
C LYS A 166 30.14 19.56 10.69
N PHE A 167 29.80 20.21 9.58
CA PHE A 167 29.33 21.59 9.58
C PHE A 167 28.00 21.79 10.32
N PHE A 168 27.03 20.89 10.09
CA PHE A 168 25.71 20.99 10.73
C PHE A 168 25.72 20.49 12.19
N GLY A 169 26.81 19.85 12.59
CA GLY A 169 27.15 19.65 13.99
C GLY A 169 26.93 18.26 14.55
N TYR A 170 27.21 18.14 15.84
CA TYR A 170 27.27 16.85 16.55
C TYR A 170 25.99 16.03 16.46
N GLU A 171 24.81 16.67 16.51
CA GLU A 171 23.52 15.98 16.38
C GLU A 171 23.38 15.30 15.01
N LEU A 172 23.74 16.00 13.93
CA LEU A 172 23.73 15.39 12.60
C LEU A 172 24.85 14.34 12.47
N GLU A 173 26.00 14.56 13.10
CA GLU A 173 27.13 13.61 13.09
C GLU A 173 26.76 12.24 13.67
N ILE A 174 26.01 12.19 14.77
CA ILE A 174 25.57 10.91 15.37
C ILE A 174 24.41 10.27 14.59
N ASN A 175 23.62 11.08 13.87
CA ASN A 175 22.41 10.63 13.18
C ASN A 175 22.58 10.49 11.65
N ALA A 176 23.76 10.79 11.13
CA ALA A 176 24.07 10.67 9.71
C ALA A 176 24.77 9.34 9.37
N LYS A 177 24.52 8.82 8.17
CA LYS A 177 25.21 7.65 7.64
C LYS A 177 25.66 7.85 6.19
N VAL A 178 26.90 7.48 5.90
CA VAL A 178 27.49 7.55 4.55
C VAL A 178 27.55 6.16 3.92
N PHE A 179 26.99 6.02 2.73
CA PHE A 179 26.99 4.80 1.91
C PHE A 179 27.80 5.04 0.64
N ILE A 180 28.84 4.24 0.44
CA ILE A 180 29.74 4.37 -0.71
C ILE A 180 29.25 3.45 -1.83
N CYS A 181 29.15 3.98 -3.05
CA CYS A 181 28.82 3.24 -4.26
C CYS A 181 29.85 3.48 -5.38
N ASP A 182 29.80 2.64 -6.41
CA ASP A 182 30.43 2.95 -7.71
C ASP A 182 29.46 3.84 -8.53
N PRO A 183 29.81 5.11 -8.82
CA PRO A 183 28.94 6.02 -9.55
C PRO A 183 28.69 5.63 -11.02
N ASN A 184 29.46 4.68 -11.56
CA ASN A 184 29.31 4.17 -12.92
C ASN A 184 28.52 2.85 -13.00
N ASP A 185 28.18 2.24 -11.85
CA ASP A 185 27.34 1.05 -11.76
C ASP A 185 26.03 1.39 -11.05
N THR A 186 24.95 1.49 -11.82
CA THR A 186 23.62 1.80 -11.30
C THR A 186 23.11 0.74 -10.32
N THR A 187 23.59 -0.50 -10.38
CA THR A 187 23.25 -1.55 -9.40
C THR A 187 23.93 -1.29 -8.07
N SER A 188 25.22 -0.91 -8.09
CA SER A 188 25.94 -0.50 -6.89
C SER A 188 25.31 0.74 -6.24
N VAL A 189 24.90 1.73 -7.04
CA VAL A 189 24.15 2.88 -6.53
C VAL A 189 22.82 2.44 -5.91
N ALA A 190 22.07 1.57 -6.61
CA ALA A 190 20.77 1.11 -6.13
C ALA A 190 20.88 0.36 -4.78
N ASP A 191 21.87 -0.50 -4.64
CA ASP A 191 22.17 -1.21 -3.38
C ASP A 191 22.51 -0.24 -2.24
N ALA A 192 23.34 0.77 -2.51
CA ALA A 192 23.62 1.82 -1.53
C ALA A 192 22.36 2.63 -1.16
N GLY A 193 21.49 2.89 -2.15
CA GLY A 193 20.19 3.53 -1.95
C GLY A 193 19.25 2.76 -1.04
N LEU A 194 19.08 1.46 -1.29
CA LEU A 194 18.24 0.59 -0.47
C LEU A 194 18.77 0.52 0.97
N LYS A 195 20.08 0.33 1.16
CA LYS A 195 20.70 0.34 2.50
C LYS A 195 20.51 1.68 3.22
N ALA A 196 20.54 2.78 2.49
CA ALA A 196 20.30 4.11 3.04
C ALA A 196 18.84 4.28 3.50
N ILE A 197 17.88 3.75 2.74
CA ILE A 197 16.46 3.75 3.10
C ILE A 197 16.21 2.83 4.31
N ASP A 198 16.79 1.64 4.31
CA ASP A 198 16.68 0.68 5.42
C ASP A 198 17.17 1.30 6.73
N PHE A 199 18.29 2.02 6.72
CA PHE A 199 18.76 2.76 7.89
C PHE A 199 17.74 3.78 8.39
N LEU A 200 17.10 4.55 7.50
CA LEU A 200 16.08 5.52 7.90
C LEU A 200 14.83 4.83 8.48
N HIS A 201 14.44 3.68 7.91
CA HIS A 201 13.36 2.86 8.43
C HIS A 201 13.66 2.25 9.81
N GLU A 202 14.90 1.83 10.05
CA GLU A 202 15.37 1.36 11.37
C GLU A 202 15.28 2.45 12.45
N LYS A 203 15.37 3.73 12.05
CA LYS A 203 15.11 4.88 12.92
C LYS A 203 13.63 5.20 13.11
N GLY A 204 12.74 4.37 12.58
CA GLY A 204 11.29 4.49 12.73
C GLY A 204 10.64 5.50 11.78
N LEU A 205 11.39 6.04 10.81
CA LEU A 205 10.85 6.95 9.81
C LEU A 205 10.07 6.18 8.76
N LYS A 206 8.89 6.67 8.38
CA LYS A 206 8.08 6.04 7.31
C LYS A 206 7.43 7.08 6.42
N ASN A 207 7.26 6.69 5.16
CA ASN A 207 6.38 7.39 4.23
C ASN A 207 5.15 6.54 3.95
N ASP A 208 3.96 7.09 4.18
CA ASP A 208 2.70 6.41 3.95
C ASP A 208 1.75 7.31 3.13
N LEU A 209 1.38 6.81 1.95
CA LEU A 209 0.46 7.49 1.03
C LEU A 209 -0.96 7.61 1.58
N HIS A 210 -1.42 6.64 2.36
CA HIS A 210 -2.75 6.61 2.96
C HIS A 210 -2.86 7.59 4.13
N GLU A 211 -1.82 7.67 4.96
CA GLU A 211 -1.77 8.58 6.11
C GLU A 211 -1.25 9.99 5.78
N LYS A 212 -0.86 10.24 4.51
CA LYS A 212 -0.21 11.49 4.05
C LYS A 212 1.00 11.89 4.89
N LYS A 213 1.69 10.91 5.46
CA LYS A 213 2.82 11.11 6.35
C LYS A 213 4.09 10.91 5.54
N ASN A 214 4.81 12.00 5.26
CA ASN A 214 6.08 11.98 4.51
C ASN A 214 7.21 12.47 5.42
N GLU A 215 7.84 11.53 6.15
CA GLU A 215 8.94 11.80 7.08
C GLU A 215 10.30 11.84 6.39
N ILE A 216 10.46 11.15 5.26
CA ILE A 216 11.69 11.07 4.47
C ILE A 216 11.54 11.85 3.16
N LEU A 217 12.56 12.63 2.78
CA LEU A 217 12.70 13.24 1.45
C LEU A 217 13.99 12.79 0.76
N PHE A 218 13.97 12.72 -0.57
CA PHE A 218 15.17 12.53 -1.38
C PHE A 218 15.58 13.84 -2.07
N ASN A 219 16.81 14.30 -1.81
CA ASN A 219 17.47 15.37 -2.54
C ASN A 219 18.27 14.81 -3.71
N SER A 220 17.82 15.11 -4.93
CA SER A 220 18.39 14.61 -6.17
C SER A 220 19.39 15.58 -6.83
N THR A 221 19.90 16.57 -6.09
CA THR A 221 20.70 17.68 -6.66
C THR A 221 22.13 17.29 -6.92
N GLY A 222 22.76 16.58 -5.97
CA GLY A 222 24.13 16.12 -6.07
C GLY A 222 24.25 14.74 -6.71
N GLY A 223 25.48 14.33 -7.01
CA GLY A 223 25.82 13.05 -7.62
C GLY A 223 25.94 13.12 -9.15
N THR A 224 26.36 12.01 -9.76
CA THR A 224 26.33 11.88 -11.21
C THR A 224 24.89 11.69 -11.68
N LYS A 225 24.60 11.96 -12.97
CA LYS A 225 23.28 11.68 -13.54
C LYS A 225 22.83 10.22 -13.32
N GLY A 226 23.77 9.28 -13.43
CA GLY A 226 23.51 7.86 -13.17
C GLY A 226 23.11 7.61 -11.72
N MET A 227 23.80 8.26 -10.76
CA MET A 227 23.44 8.16 -9.35
C MET A 227 22.03 8.69 -9.09
N THR A 228 21.76 9.91 -9.55
CA THR A 228 20.49 10.59 -9.34
C THR A 228 19.32 9.80 -9.93
N ILE A 229 19.47 9.26 -11.15
CA ILE A 229 18.42 8.46 -11.81
C ILE A 229 18.14 7.17 -11.04
N ALA A 230 19.19 6.46 -10.60
CA ALA A 230 19.02 5.21 -9.86
C ALA A 230 18.31 5.42 -8.53
N ILE A 231 18.68 6.47 -7.78
CA ILE A 231 18.05 6.77 -6.48
C ILE A 231 16.65 7.37 -6.65
N ALA A 232 16.41 8.19 -7.68
CA ALA A 232 15.07 8.67 -8.00
C ALA A 232 14.12 7.50 -8.32
N HIS A 233 14.61 6.50 -9.08
CA HIS A 233 13.82 5.31 -9.39
C HIS A 233 13.40 4.55 -8.11
N ILE A 234 14.34 4.32 -7.20
CA ILE A 234 14.07 3.66 -5.91
C ILE A 234 13.16 4.53 -5.03
N SER A 235 13.42 5.83 -4.97
CA SER A 235 12.62 6.76 -4.16
C SER A 235 11.17 6.77 -4.63
N PHE A 236 10.92 6.78 -5.93
CA PHE A 236 9.57 6.67 -6.48
C PHE A 236 8.92 5.31 -6.22
N SER A 237 9.66 4.20 -6.23
CA SER A 237 9.08 2.89 -5.88
C SER A 237 8.72 2.80 -4.39
N GLU A 238 9.49 3.46 -3.52
CA GLU A 238 9.27 3.50 -2.07
C GLU A 238 8.36 4.67 -1.62
N ASN A 239 7.75 5.39 -2.56
CA ASN A 239 6.90 6.57 -2.29
C ASN A 239 7.62 7.66 -1.47
N ILE A 240 8.92 7.83 -1.70
CA ILE A 240 9.73 8.90 -1.13
C ILE A 240 9.63 10.13 -2.03
N PRO A 241 9.05 11.25 -1.54
CA PRO A 241 9.01 12.47 -2.32
C PRO A 241 10.42 12.94 -2.64
N THR A 242 10.61 13.29 -3.91
CA THR A 242 11.91 13.67 -4.46
C THR A 242 11.89 15.14 -4.82
N TYR A 243 12.99 15.84 -4.59
CA TYR A 243 13.16 17.23 -5.00
C TYR A 243 14.59 17.50 -5.45
N TYR A 244 14.79 18.60 -6.16
CA TYR A 244 16.13 19.12 -6.42
C TYR A 244 16.20 20.61 -6.10
N VAL A 245 17.41 21.07 -5.81
CA VAL A 245 17.72 22.48 -5.60
C VAL A 245 18.16 23.06 -6.94
N ARG A 246 17.41 24.04 -7.43
CA ARG A 246 17.68 24.74 -8.68
C ARG A 246 18.33 26.08 -8.39
N SER A 247 19.42 26.40 -9.07
CA SER A 247 19.96 27.76 -9.13
C SER A 247 19.33 28.52 -10.30
N LEU A 248 18.75 29.70 -10.03
CA LEU A 248 18.22 30.60 -11.07
C LEU A 248 19.39 31.41 -11.67
N GLN A 249 20.00 30.91 -12.75
CA GLN A 249 21.04 31.69 -13.46
C GLN A 249 20.46 33.01 -13.99
N GLY A 250 21.11 34.14 -13.64
CA GLY A 250 20.90 35.42 -14.32
C GLY A 250 20.59 36.64 -13.45
N GLN A 251 20.46 36.50 -12.12
CA GLN A 251 20.47 37.65 -11.21
C GLN A 251 21.83 37.69 -10.50
N ARG A 252 22.43 38.88 -10.41
CA ARG A 252 23.64 39.07 -9.59
C ARG A 252 23.35 38.55 -8.18
N ALA A 253 24.33 37.91 -7.54
CA ALA A 253 24.29 37.66 -6.10
C ALA A 253 23.84 38.95 -5.43
N ARG A 254 22.64 38.92 -4.84
CA ARG A 254 22.14 40.10 -4.16
C ARG A 254 22.95 40.25 -2.88
N GLU A 255 23.30 41.50 -2.53
CA GLU A 255 24.04 41.84 -1.30
C GLU A 255 23.33 41.38 0.00
N ASP A 256 22.12 40.79 -0.08
CA ASP A 256 21.30 40.34 1.05
C ASP A 256 21.15 38.81 1.16
N ARG A 257 21.95 37.99 0.45
CA ARG A 257 21.84 36.51 0.46
C ARG A 257 23.19 35.78 0.37
N ILE A 258 23.28 34.61 1.01
CA ILE A 258 24.45 33.70 0.95
C ILE A 258 24.25 32.65 -0.15
N PHE A 259 23.02 32.20 -0.33
CA PHE A 259 22.64 31.25 -1.39
C PHE A 259 22.07 32.02 -2.58
N SER A 260 22.85 32.11 -3.66
CA SER A 260 22.43 32.81 -4.88
C SER A 260 21.24 32.09 -5.53
N ASP A 261 20.03 32.61 -5.32
CA ASP A 261 18.78 32.26 -5.99
C ASP A 261 18.46 30.75 -6.09
N GLU A 262 18.69 30.04 -4.99
CA GLU A 262 18.37 28.62 -4.89
C GLU A 262 16.90 28.39 -4.48
N GLU A 263 16.20 27.54 -5.24
CA GLU A 263 14.82 27.14 -4.96
C GLU A 263 14.69 25.61 -4.87
N ILE A 264 13.85 25.14 -3.94
CA ILE A 264 13.46 23.73 -3.84
C ILE A 264 12.34 23.48 -4.85
N LEU A 265 12.57 22.59 -5.82
CA LEU A 265 11.54 22.12 -6.73
C LEU A 265 11.20 20.65 -6.45
N LEU A 266 9.96 20.40 -6.04
CA LEU A 266 9.44 19.03 -5.90
C LEU A 266 9.25 18.38 -7.27
N LEU A 267 9.67 17.12 -7.39
CA LEU A 267 9.47 16.31 -8.57
C LEU A 267 8.25 15.41 -8.41
N ASP A 268 7.35 15.47 -9.38
CA ASP A 268 6.24 14.54 -9.49
C ASP A 268 6.76 13.13 -9.85
N ASN A 269 6.20 12.08 -9.23
CA ASN A 269 6.45 10.72 -9.67
C ASN A 269 5.69 10.47 -10.98
N PRO A 270 6.37 10.29 -12.13
CA PRO A 270 5.68 10.13 -13.42
C PRO A 270 4.81 8.87 -13.46
N SER A 271 5.17 7.83 -12.69
CA SER A 271 4.37 6.61 -12.59
C SER A 271 3.00 6.91 -11.97
N ASP A 272 2.96 7.71 -10.90
CA ASP A 272 1.72 8.12 -10.24
C ASP A 272 0.96 9.16 -11.08
N THR A 273 1.66 10.17 -11.60
CA THR A 273 1.05 11.28 -12.35
C THR A 273 0.49 10.85 -13.70
N LEU A 274 1.20 9.99 -14.43
CA LEU A 274 0.77 9.51 -15.75
C LEU A 274 0.04 8.17 -15.70
N GLY A 275 -0.04 7.54 -14.52
CA GLY A 275 -0.67 6.23 -14.38
C GLY A 275 0.10 5.12 -15.12
N ILE A 276 1.43 5.23 -15.24
CA ILE A 276 2.25 4.29 -16.03
C ILE A 276 2.06 2.88 -15.46
N ASN A 277 1.58 1.96 -16.30
CA ASN A 277 1.21 0.59 -15.97
C ASN A 277 -0.02 0.40 -15.06
N PHE A 278 -0.63 1.44 -14.50
CA PHE A 278 -1.80 1.28 -13.63
C PHE A 278 -2.99 0.69 -14.37
N GLU A 279 -3.29 1.13 -15.59
CA GLU A 279 -4.40 0.57 -16.39
C GLU A 279 -4.17 -0.92 -16.69
N LYS A 280 -2.95 -1.27 -17.11
CA LYS A 280 -2.54 -2.65 -17.37
C LYS A 280 -2.66 -3.49 -16.09
N ASN A 281 -2.14 -3.01 -14.97
CA ASN A 281 -2.18 -3.70 -13.68
C ASN A 281 -3.61 -3.84 -13.14
N ALA A 282 -4.47 -2.84 -13.36
CA ALA A 282 -5.89 -2.90 -13.04
C ALA A 282 -6.60 -3.99 -13.82
N LYS A 283 -6.42 -4.02 -15.15
CA LYS A 283 -6.99 -5.06 -16.04
C LYS A 283 -6.47 -6.46 -15.68
N ILE A 284 -5.17 -6.62 -15.45
CA ILE A 284 -4.58 -7.90 -15.00
C ILE A 284 -5.19 -8.34 -13.67
N SER A 285 -5.28 -7.44 -12.69
CA SER A 285 -5.84 -7.76 -11.37
C SER A 285 -7.32 -8.14 -11.47
N PHE A 286 -8.08 -7.43 -12.31
CA PHE A 286 -9.49 -7.71 -12.55
C PHE A 286 -9.69 -9.07 -13.21
N ASN A 287 -8.97 -9.34 -14.29
CA ASN A 287 -9.04 -10.60 -15.04
C ASN A 287 -8.50 -11.79 -14.24
N SER A 288 -7.65 -11.54 -13.23
CA SER A 288 -7.17 -12.54 -12.27
C SER A 288 -8.09 -12.69 -11.05
N LEU A 289 -9.28 -12.08 -11.07
CA LEU A 289 -10.30 -12.14 -10.02
C LEU A 289 -9.86 -11.53 -8.67
N ILE A 290 -8.81 -10.71 -8.67
CA ILE A 290 -8.33 -9.93 -7.51
C ILE A 290 -9.00 -8.56 -7.52
N PHE A 291 -10.32 -8.58 -7.36
CA PHE A 291 -11.17 -7.41 -7.58
C PHE A 291 -10.87 -6.21 -6.68
N LEU A 292 -10.48 -6.45 -5.42
CA LEU A 292 -10.16 -5.34 -4.51
C LEU A 292 -8.94 -4.55 -4.99
N LYS A 293 -7.89 -5.25 -5.43
CA LYS A 293 -6.68 -4.64 -6.00
C LYS A 293 -6.97 -3.91 -7.31
N ALA A 294 -7.82 -4.50 -8.15
CA ALA A 294 -8.29 -3.84 -9.37
C ALA A 294 -9.04 -2.53 -9.06
N ALA A 295 -9.92 -2.56 -8.06
CA ALA A 295 -10.64 -1.38 -7.60
C ALA A 295 -9.68 -0.28 -7.13
N GLU A 296 -8.64 -0.60 -6.36
CA GLU A 296 -7.63 0.36 -5.92
C GLU A 296 -6.89 1.01 -7.09
N TYR A 297 -6.46 0.23 -8.08
CA TYR A 297 -5.82 0.77 -9.27
C TYR A 297 -6.75 1.65 -10.10
N PHE A 298 -8.00 1.23 -10.32
CA PHE A 298 -9.00 2.05 -11.02
C PHE A 298 -9.37 3.32 -10.24
N LYS A 299 -9.35 3.28 -8.90
CA LYS A 299 -9.52 4.47 -8.05
C LYS A 299 -8.42 5.49 -8.28
N ARG A 300 -7.16 5.03 -8.33
CA ARG A 300 -6.00 5.88 -8.63
C ARG A 300 -6.08 6.44 -10.05
N LEU A 301 -6.43 5.63 -11.05
CA LEU A 301 -6.66 6.11 -12.41
C LEU A 301 -7.83 7.10 -12.53
N GLY A 302 -8.74 7.11 -11.56
CA GLY A 302 -9.80 8.13 -11.45
C GLY A 302 -9.30 9.55 -11.20
N SER A 303 -8.02 9.76 -10.85
CA SER A 303 -7.42 11.09 -10.72
C SER A 303 -6.77 11.60 -12.02
N VAL A 304 -6.87 10.86 -13.13
CA VAL A 304 -6.33 11.29 -14.44
C VAL A 304 -7.04 12.56 -14.95
N PHE A 305 -6.27 13.46 -15.58
CA PHE A 305 -6.76 14.76 -16.08
C PHE A 305 -7.84 14.65 -17.18
N ASP A 306 -7.84 13.60 -18.00
CA ASP A 306 -8.84 13.36 -19.05
C ASP A 306 -10.19 12.92 -18.46
N ALA A 307 -11.20 13.79 -18.59
CA ALA A 307 -12.55 13.57 -18.05
C ALA A 307 -13.23 12.30 -18.57
N ASN A 308 -13.04 11.94 -19.84
CA ASN A 308 -13.67 10.76 -20.44
C ASN A 308 -13.07 9.47 -19.87
N LYS A 309 -11.74 9.43 -19.74
CA LYS A 309 -11.03 8.29 -19.12
C LYS A 309 -11.38 8.16 -17.64
N ARG A 310 -11.40 9.28 -16.92
CA ARG A 310 -11.73 9.34 -15.50
C ARG A 310 -13.08 8.67 -15.19
N LEU A 311 -14.12 8.97 -15.96
CA LEU A 311 -15.45 8.42 -15.69
C LEU A 311 -15.52 6.92 -16.01
N ILE A 312 -14.83 6.46 -17.05
CA ILE A 312 -14.68 5.03 -17.33
C ILE A 312 -13.88 4.33 -16.22
N TYR A 313 -12.78 4.90 -15.73
CA TYR A 313 -12.05 4.29 -14.61
C TYR A 313 -12.87 4.27 -13.33
N ARG A 314 -13.67 5.30 -13.06
CA ARG A 314 -14.61 5.28 -11.95
C ARG A 314 -15.66 4.18 -12.10
N SER A 315 -16.20 3.95 -13.30
CA SER A 315 -17.14 2.86 -13.51
C SER A 315 -16.49 1.48 -13.36
N LEU A 316 -15.24 1.31 -13.80
CA LEU A 316 -14.46 0.08 -13.61
C LEU A 316 -14.07 -0.16 -12.14
N HIS A 317 -13.84 0.90 -11.36
CA HIS A 317 -13.70 0.83 -9.91
C HIS A 317 -14.96 0.25 -9.25
N GLU A 318 -16.13 0.84 -9.56
CA GLU A 318 -17.42 0.37 -9.05
C GLU A 318 -17.70 -1.07 -9.49
N LEU A 319 -17.44 -1.43 -10.75
CA LEU A 319 -17.59 -2.80 -11.25
C LEU A 319 -16.70 -3.79 -10.48
N SER A 320 -15.47 -3.39 -10.15
CA SER A 320 -14.56 -4.20 -9.36
C SER A 320 -15.12 -4.44 -7.95
N LEU A 321 -15.64 -3.40 -7.29
CA LEU A 321 -16.29 -3.54 -5.98
C LEU A 321 -17.56 -4.39 -6.04
N ALA A 322 -18.34 -4.26 -7.12
CA ALA A 322 -19.53 -5.08 -7.35
C ALA A 322 -19.18 -6.57 -7.39
N TYR A 323 -18.20 -6.97 -8.21
CA TYR A 323 -17.77 -8.36 -8.31
C TYR A 323 -17.06 -8.88 -7.05
N LYS A 324 -16.35 -8.02 -6.32
CA LYS A 324 -15.83 -8.36 -4.99
C LYS A 324 -16.98 -8.76 -4.05
N SER A 325 -18.02 -7.93 -3.93
CA SER A 325 -19.14 -8.18 -3.03
C SER A 325 -20.01 -9.35 -3.50
N TRP A 326 -20.21 -9.47 -4.81
CA TRP A 326 -20.90 -10.60 -5.43
C TRP A 326 -20.18 -11.92 -5.10
N SER A 327 -18.85 -11.95 -5.17
CA SER A 327 -18.08 -13.15 -4.87
C SER A 327 -18.24 -13.66 -3.43
N LEU A 328 -18.67 -12.77 -2.52
CA LEU A 328 -18.98 -13.04 -1.11
C LEU A 328 -20.47 -13.32 -0.87
N PHE A 329 -21.28 -13.43 -1.92
CA PHE A 329 -22.74 -13.53 -1.85
C PHE A 329 -23.42 -12.33 -1.16
N ASN A 330 -22.72 -11.19 -1.04
CA ASN A 330 -23.30 -9.93 -0.58
C ASN A 330 -23.95 -9.21 -1.76
N PHE A 331 -25.11 -9.74 -2.19
CA PHE A 331 -25.82 -9.25 -3.36
C PHE A 331 -26.32 -7.82 -3.20
N SER A 332 -26.68 -7.39 -1.98
CA SER A 332 -27.10 -6.01 -1.71
C SER A 332 -26.01 -5.00 -2.09
N GLN A 333 -24.78 -5.19 -1.60
CA GLN A 333 -23.65 -4.33 -1.97
C GLN A 333 -23.23 -4.52 -3.42
N ALA A 334 -23.29 -5.76 -3.94
CA ALA A 334 -22.96 -6.03 -5.33
C ALA A 334 -23.85 -5.26 -6.30
N ILE A 335 -25.16 -5.28 -6.08
CA ILE A 335 -26.16 -4.56 -6.87
C ILE A 335 -25.90 -3.06 -6.79
N HIS A 336 -25.70 -2.51 -5.59
CA HIS A 336 -25.44 -1.08 -5.41
C HIS A 336 -24.23 -0.59 -6.25
N HIS A 337 -23.11 -1.30 -6.17
CA HIS A 337 -21.92 -0.94 -6.95
C HIS A 337 -22.12 -1.19 -8.44
N LEU A 338 -22.85 -2.24 -8.85
CA LEU A 338 -23.10 -2.51 -10.26
C LEU A 338 -24.05 -1.48 -10.90
N GLU A 339 -25.08 -1.03 -10.17
CA GLU A 339 -25.96 0.08 -10.56
C GLU A 339 -25.11 1.34 -10.84
N ASN A 340 -24.19 1.69 -9.93
CA ASN A 340 -23.27 2.83 -10.09
C ASN A 340 -22.33 2.67 -11.28
N ALA A 341 -21.78 1.48 -11.49
CA ALA A 341 -20.90 1.17 -12.62
C ALA A 341 -21.64 1.35 -13.96
N VAL A 342 -22.82 0.76 -14.09
CA VAL A 342 -23.66 0.84 -15.31
C VAL A 342 -24.04 2.29 -15.60
N LYS A 343 -24.49 3.04 -14.58
CA LYS A 343 -24.87 4.45 -14.73
C LYS A 343 -23.68 5.29 -15.23
N THR A 344 -22.55 5.23 -14.53
CA THR A 344 -21.37 6.05 -14.82
C THR A 344 -20.75 5.69 -16.19
N MET A 345 -20.75 4.41 -16.54
CA MET A 345 -20.22 3.93 -17.83
C MET A 345 -21.08 4.41 -18.99
N LYS A 346 -22.42 4.30 -18.88
CA LYS A 346 -23.38 4.69 -19.92
C LYS A 346 -23.16 6.13 -20.39
N ASP A 347 -22.93 7.04 -19.45
CA ASP A 347 -22.76 8.47 -19.74
C ASP A 347 -21.51 8.77 -20.59
N ASN A 348 -20.56 7.82 -20.69
CA ASN A 348 -19.25 8.03 -21.33
C ASN A 348 -18.93 7.07 -22.48
N LEU A 349 -19.84 6.16 -22.84
CA LEU A 349 -19.64 5.18 -23.94
C LEU A 349 -19.43 5.83 -25.31
N LYS A 350 -19.95 7.04 -25.52
CA LYS A 350 -19.82 7.75 -26.81
C LYS A 350 -18.40 8.29 -27.07
N SER A 351 -17.56 8.35 -26.05
CA SER A 351 -16.18 8.82 -26.19
C SER A 351 -15.31 7.80 -26.95
N ASN A 352 -14.22 8.26 -27.57
CA ASN A 352 -13.26 7.37 -28.25
C ASN A 352 -12.74 6.28 -27.32
N PHE A 353 -12.47 6.62 -26.06
CA PHE A 353 -12.02 5.68 -25.04
C PHE A 353 -13.14 4.78 -24.51
N GLY A 354 -14.38 5.28 -24.40
CA GLY A 354 -15.52 4.53 -23.89
C GLY A 354 -16.01 3.44 -24.84
N ARG A 355 -15.87 3.65 -26.17
CA ARG A 355 -16.34 2.69 -27.19
C ARG A 355 -15.76 1.28 -27.03
N GLN A 356 -14.52 1.15 -26.55
CA GLN A 356 -13.91 -0.17 -26.33
C GLN A 356 -14.58 -0.98 -25.20
N TYR A 357 -15.40 -0.36 -24.36
CA TYR A 357 -16.11 -1.01 -23.25
C TYR A 357 -17.59 -1.30 -23.56
N GLN A 358 -18.02 -1.15 -24.82
CA GLN A 358 -19.43 -1.30 -25.19
C GLN A 358 -19.95 -2.73 -24.98
N ASP A 359 -19.17 -3.75 -25.32
CA ASP A 359 -19.55 -5.16 -25.09
C ASP A 359 -19.61 -5.49 -23.59
N ILE A 360 -18.66 -4.95 -22.83
CA ILE A 360 -18.61 -5.08 -21.37
C ILE A 360 -19.87 -4.44 -20.77
N PHE A 361 -20.21 -3.22 -21.19
CA PHE A 361 -21.41 -2.51 -20.75
C PHE A 361 -22.68 -3.32 -20.97
N MET A 362 -22.86 -3.90 -22.17
CA MET A 362 -24.04 -4.70 -22.48
C MET A 362 -24.15 -5.92 -21.56
N ARG A 363 -23.03 -6.64 -21.34
CA ARG A 363 -22.99 -7.79 -20.43
C ARG A 363 -23.27 -7.42 -18.98
N ILE A 364 -22.67 -6.36 -18.45
CA ILE A 364 -22.90 -5.97 -17.05
C ILE A 364 -24.33 -5.43 -16.82
N LYS A 365 -24.94 -4.83 -17.85
CA LYS A 365 -26.35 -4.38 -17.79
C LYS A 365 -27.31 -5.57 -17.75
N GLU A 366 -27.06 -6.61 -18.55
CA GLU A 366 -27.81 -7.86 -18.48
C GLU A 366 -27.66 -8.53 -17.11
N GLN A 367 -26.43 -8.59 -16.59
CA GLN A 367 -26.15 -9.11 -15.26
C GLN A 367 -26.91 -8.37 -14.17
N LEU A 368 -26.87 -7.04 -14.20
CA LEU A 368 -27.60 -6.19 -13.26
C LEU A 368 -29.09 -6.53 -13.25
N THR A 369 -29.69 -6.65 -14.45
CA THR A 369 -31.11 -7.02 -14.61
C THR A 369 -31.44 -8.36 -13.95
N ILE A 370 -30.51 -9.33 -13.98
CA ILE A 370 -30.71 -10.65 -13.37
C ILE A 370 -30.55 -10.58 -11.85
N ILE A 371 -29.46 -9.98 -11.35
CA ILE A 371 -29.18 -9.98 -9.91
C ILE A 371 -30.09 -9.03 -9.12
N GLU A 372 -30.64 -7.98 -9.74
CA GLU A 372 -31.62 -7.09 -9.11
C GLU A 372 -32.87 -7.84 -8.64
N LYS A 373 -33.20 -8.97 -9.29
CA LYS A 373 -34.29 -9.85 -8.84
C LYS A 373 -34.08 -10.32 -7.41
N LEU A 374 -32.83 -10.54 -6.98
CA LEU A 374 -32.49 -10.97 -5.62
C LEU A 374 -32.86 -9.94 -4.54
N LYS A 375 -32.96 -8.64 -4.88
CA LYS A 375 -33.20 -7.54 -3.91
C LYS A 375 -34.56 -7.63 -3.23
N LYS A 376 -35.54 -8.29 -3.88
CA LYS A 376 -36.95 -8.33 -3.44
C LYS A 376 -37.29 -9.54 -2.57
N HIS A 377 -36.36 -10.47 -2.37
CA HIS A 377 -36.64 -11.74 -1.71
C HIS A 377 -35.88 -11.88 -0.40
N LYS A 378 -36.57 -12.32 0.65
CA LYS A 378 -35.94 -12.87 1.85
C LYS A 378 -35.49 -14.30 1.54
N LEU A 379 -34.28 -14.67 1.94
CA LEU A 379 -33.66 -15.95 1.57
C LEU A 379 -33.67 -16.95 2.74
N ASP A 380 -34.70 -16.85 3.57
CA ASP A 380 -34.69 -17.38 4.93
C ASP A 380 -35.41 -18.75 5.01
N ASP A 381 -36.42 -18.98 4.17
CA ASP A 381 -37.14 -20.26 4.04
C ASP A 381 -37.18 -20.71 2.57
N PHE A 382 -36.65 -21.91 2.30
CA PHE A 382 -36.48 -22.47 0.95
C PHE A 382 -37.77 -22.49 0.13
N GLU A 383 -38.91 -22.83 0.74
CA GLU A 383 -40.20 -22.92 0.05
C GLU A 383 -40.81 -21.56 -0.29
N SER A 384 -40.40 -20.51 0.43
CA SER A 384 -40.86 -19.14 0.19
C SER A 384 -40.08 -18.42 -0.91
N ILE A 385 -38.94 -18.99 -1.32
CA ILE A 385 -38.08 -18.40 -2.35
C ILE A 385 -38.62 -18.81 -3.72
N ASP A 386 -38.79 -17.82 -4.60
CA ASP A 386 -39.17 -18.04 -5.99
C ASP A 386 -38.17 -18.98 -6.68
N GLU A 387 -38.67 -19.94 -7.46
CA GLU A 387 -37.86 -20.88 -8.21
C GLU A 387 -36.84 -20.19 -9.13
N GLU A 388 -37.18 -19.03 -9.72
CA GLU A 388 -36.22 -18.27 -10.53
C GLU A 388 -35.04 -17.76 -9.69
N ILE A 389 -35.32 -17.31 -8.46
CA ILE A 389 -34.30 -16.84 -7.51
C ILE A 389 -33.40 -17.98 -7.07
N LEU A 390 -33.98 -19.15 -6.79
CA LEU A 390 -33.22 -20.37 -6.48
C LEU A 390 -32.28 -20.76 -7.63
N LEU A 391 -32.75 -20.67 -8.89
CA LEU A 391 -31.93 -20.95 -10.06
C LEU A 391 -30.78 -19.94 -10.20
N ILE A 392 -31.02 -18.64 -10.01
CA ILE A 392 -29.96 -17.62 -10.03
C ILE A 392 -28.88 -17.92 -8.98
N LEU A 393 -29.29 -18.23 -7.74
CA LEU A 393 -28.36 -18.57 -6.67
C LEU A 393 -27.57 -19.85 -6.96
N TYR A 394 -28.22 -20.87 -7.54
CA TYR A 394 -27.58 -22.13 -7.91
C TYR A 394 -26.50 -21.96 -8.98
N PHE A 395 -26.81 -21.25 -10.07
CA PHE A 395 -25.84 -21.00 -11.14
C PHE A 395 -24.75 -20.03 -10.72
N GLU A 396 -25.05 -19.04 -9.88
CA GLU A 396 -24.03 -18.21 -9.27
C GLU A 396 -23.09 -19.03 -8.38
N LEU A 397 -23.61 -19.97 -7.56
CA LEU A 397 -22.77 -20.84 -6.74
C LEU A 397 -21.79 -21.67 -7.59
N ILE A 398 -22.23 -22.16 -8.76
CA ILE A 398 -21.36 -22.86 -9.73
C ILE A 398 -20.25 -21.96 -10.25
N ASN A 399 -20.60 -20.77 -10.74
CA ASN A 399 -19.62 -19.81 -11.24
C ASN A 399 -18.66 -19.37 -10.12
N ASN A 400 -19.15 -19.22 -8.90
CA ASN A 400 -18.35 -18.90 -7.73
C ASN A 400 -17.34 -20.01 -7.41
N ALA A 401 -17.76 -21.29 -7.44
CA ALA A 401 -16.87 -22.43 -7.23
C ALA A 401 -15.72 -22.46 -8.25
N ARG A 402 -16.04 -22.26 -9.54
CA ARG A 402 -15.03 -22.21 -10.62
C ARG A 402 -14.04 -21.06 -10.42
N ARG A 403 -14.52 -19.89 -10.02
CA ARG A 403 -13.65 -18.75 -9.71
C ARG A 403 -12.70 -19.02 -8.56
N LYS A 404 -13.15 -19.70 -7.50
CA LYS A 404 -12.27 -20.11 -6.39
C LYS A 404 -11.21 -21.11 -6.84
N PHE A 405 -11.58 -22.02 -7.74
CA PHE A 405 -10.64 -22.94 -8.36
C PHE A 405 -9.59 -22.21 -9.22
N GLU A 406 -10.00 -21.25 -10.06
CA GLU A 406 -9.10 -20.46 -10.92
C GLU A 406 -8.04 -19.68 -10.10
N VAL A 407 -8.42 -19.12 -8.95
CA VAL A 407 -7.47 -18.46 -8.03
C VAL A 407 -6.76 -19.41 -7.06
N LYS A 408 -6.82 -20.72 -7.31
CA LYS A 408 -6.16 -21.78 -6.52
C LYS A 408 -6.60 -21.87 -5.06
N LYS A 409 -7.81 -21.37 -4.73
CA LYS A 409 -8.44 -21.54 -3.41
C LYS A 409 -9.24 -22.84 -3.39
N TYR A 410 -8.51 -23.95 -3.31
CA TYR A 410 -9.04 -25.29 -3.53
C TYR A 410 -10.04 -25.73 -2.45
N ASP A 411 -9.76 -25.46 -1.18
CA ASP A 411 -10.69 -25.78 -0.09
C ASP A 411 -12.02 -25.01 -0.23
N ASP A 412 -11.96 -23.71 -0.52
CA ASP A 412 -13.13 -22.87 -0.81
C ASP A 412 -13.97 -23.39 -1.98
N ALA A 413 -13.31 -23.89 -3.04
CA ALA A 413 -13.95 -24.44 -4.21
C ALA A 413 -14.67 -25.75 -3.89
N VAL A 414 -14.02 -26.67 -3.15
CA VAL A 414 -14.62 -27.95 -2.74
C VAL A 414 -15.82 -27.75 -1.83
N CYS A 415 -15.78 -26.82 -0.88
CA CYS A 415 -16.94 -26.49 -0.06
C CYS A 415 -18.14 -26.06 -0.92
N ARG A 416 -17.91 -25.28 -1.98
CA ARG A 416 -18.97 -24.86 -2.91
C ARG A 416 -19.44 -26.00 -3.80
N TYR A 417 -18.56 -26.86 -4.31
CA TYR A 417 -18.97 -28.06 -5.06
C TYR A 417 -19.83 -29.01 -4.21
N TYR A 418 -19.49 -29.18 -2.94
CA TYR A 418 -20.31 -29.95 -2.01
C TYR A 418 -21.70 -29.31 -1.84
N ARG A 419 -21.77 -27.99 -1.64
CA ARG A 419 -23.07 -27.27 -1.59
C ARG A 419 -23.85 -27.40 -2.90
N ILE A 420 -23.19 -27.41 -4.05
CA ILE A 420 -23.82 -27.64 -5.37
C ILE A 420 -24.47 -29.02 -5.40
N PHE A 421 -23.79 -30.08 -4.94
CA PHE A 421 -24.39 -31.42 -4.89
C PHE A 421 -25.64 -31.48 -4.01
N GLU A 422 -25.64 -30.77 -2.89
CA GLU A 422 -26.82 -30.66 -2.02
C GLU A 422 -27.94 -29.86 -2.70
N ALA A 423 -27.59 -28.72 -3.29
CA ALA A 423 -28.54 -27.84 -3.96
C ALA A 423 -29.18 -28.52 -5.18
N THR A 424 -28.42 -29.29 -5.96
CA THR A 424 -28.95 -30.10 -7.06
C THR A 424 -30.02 -31.06 -6.54
N ALA A 425 -29.72 -31.80 -5.48
CA ALA A 425 -30.68 -32.77 -4.95
C ALA A 425 -31.93 -32.08 -4.41
N GLN A 426 -31.76 -30.98 -3.67
CA GLN A 426 -32.83 -30.12 -3.16
C GLN A 426 -33.75 -29.63 -4.28
N LEU A 427 -33.19 -28.99 -5.31
CA LEU A 427 -33.95 -28.41 -6.40
C LEU A 427 -34.68 -29.45 -7.24
N VAL A 428 -34.04 -30.58 -7.55
CA VAL A 428 -34.68 -31.64 -8.34
C VAL A 428 -35.79 -32.34 -7.55
N LEU A 429 -35.57 -32.64 -6.27
CA LEU A 429 -36.58 -33.24 -5.39
C LEU A 429 -37.78 -32.30 -5.22
N TRP A 430 -37.51 -31.02 -4.98
CA TRP A 430 -38.55 -30.00 -4.88
C TRP A 430 -39.34 -29.89 -6.18
N LYS A 431 -38.65 -29.69 -7.31
CA LYS A 431 -39.31 -29.36 -8.57
C LYS A 431 -40.15 -30.52 -9.12
N LYS A 432 -39.58 -31.73 -9.12
CA LYS A 432 -40.21 -32.91 -9.74
C LYS A 432 -41.14 -33.67 -8.79
N TYR A 433 -40.85 -33.67 -7.49
CA TYR A 433 -41.53 -34.54 -6.53
C TYR A 433 -42.18 -33.78 -5.37
N LYS A 434 -42.03 -32.45 -5.30
CA LYS A 434 -42.56 -31.61 -4.21
C LYS A 434 -42.09 -32.07 -2.82
N ILE A 435 -40.82 -32.46 -2.75
CA ILE A 435 -40.16 -32.89 -1.51
C ILE A 435 -39.16 -31.83 -1.09
N ASN A 436 -39.37 -31.24 0.09
CA ASN A 436 -38.40 -30.37 0.74
C ASN A 436 -37.50 -31.19 1.66
N THR A 437 -36.20 -31.23 1.39
CA THR A 437 -35.24 -32.00 2.21
C THR A 437 -35.02 -31.42 3.62
N THR A 438 -35.41 -30.16 3.85
CA THR A 438 -35.29 -29.46 5.14
C THR A 438 -36.56 -29.55 6.00
N LYS A 439 -37.67 -30.01 5.41
CA LYS A 439 -38.96 -30.31 6.03
C LYS A 439 -39.45 -31.66 5.50
N PHE A 440 -38.60 -32.68 5.61
CA PHE A 440 -38.76 -33.95 4.88
C PHE A 440 -39.95 -34.76 5.39
N ASP A 441 -40.18 -34.74 6.69
CA ASP A 441 -41.30 -35.38 7.36
C ASP A 441 -42.65 -34.84 6.90
N GLU A 442 -42.75 -33.55 6.58
CA GLU A 442 -43.97 -32.92 6.03
C GLU A 442 -44.32 -33.45 4.62
N GLY A 443 -43.32 -33.81 3.82
CA GLY A 443 -43.49 -34.27 2.43
C GLY A 443 -43.46 -35.79 2.25
N VAL A 444 -43.23 -36.55 3.33
CA VAL A 444 -42.91 -37.98 3.23
C VAL A 444 -44.07 -38.84 2.72
N ASP A 445 -45.30 -38.40 2.94
CA ASP A 445 -46.50 -39.12 2.52
C ASP A 445 -46.74 -39.07 1.02
N ASN A 446 -46.07 -38.14 0.31
CA ASN A 446 -46.05 -38.09 -1.15
C ASN A 446 -45.17 -39.19 -1.76
N LEU A 447 -44.41 -39.93 -0.94
CA LEU A 447 -43.51 -40.99 -1.41
C LEU A 447 -44.20 -42.35 -1.54
N PRO A 448 -43.81 -43.17 -2.54
CA PRO A 448 -44.19 -44.58 -2.59
C PRO A 448 -43.87 -45.31 -1.28
N ALA A 449 -44.79 -46.17 -0.81
CA ALA A 449 -44.68 -46.80 0.51
C ALA A 449 -43.38 -47.58 0.71
N ASN A 450 -42.88 -48.26 -0.33
CA ASN A 450 -41.60 -48.96 -0.32
C ASN A 450 -40.41 -48.03 -0.10
N ILE A 451 -40.42 -46.84 -0.69
CA ILE A 451 -39.37 -45.81 -0.54
C ILE A 451 -39.49 -45.15 0.83
N ARG A 452 -40.69 -44.71 1.21
CA ARG A 452 -40.96 -44.10 2.52
C ARG A 452 -40.48 -44.96 3.68
N ASN A 453 -40.73 -46.27 3.63
CA ASN A 453 -40.29 -47.22 4.67
C ASN A 453 -38.77 -47.24 4.89
N MET A 454 -37.95 -46.87 3.90
CA MET A 454 -36.49 -46.81 4.04
C MET A 454 -36.01 -45.65 4.93
N TYR A 455 -36.87 -44.66 5.17
CA TYR A 455 -36.56 -43.46 5.95
C TYR A 455 -37.24 -43.44 7.31
N LYS A 456 -38.02 -44.48 7.65
CA LYS A 456 -38.62 -44.61 8.99
C LYS A 456 -37.54 -44.61 10.05
N LEU A 457 -37.71 -43.77 11.06
CA LEU A 457 -36.87 -43.80 12.25
C LEU A 457 -37.12 -45.11 12.98
N LYS A 458 -36.02 -45.74 13.42
CA LYS A 458 -36.14 -46.92 14.27
C LYS A 458 -36.60 -46.45 15.66
N PRO A 459 -37.61 -47.09 16.24
CA PRO A 459 -38.03 -46.80 17.61
C PRO A 459 -36.87 -47.08 18.58
N LEU A 460 -36.82 -46.30 19.66
CA LEU A 460 -35.83 -46.44 20.73
C LEU A 460 -35.87 -47.87 21.26
N LYS A 461 -34.74 -48.59 21.17
CA LYS A 461 -34.64 -49.94 21.70
C LYS A 461 -34.41 -49.88 23.20
N THR A 462 -35.38 -50.36 23.96
CA THR A 462 -35.22 -50.67 25.39
C THR A 462 -34.79 -52.15 25.57
N PRO A 463 -34.21 -52.55 26.72
CA PRO A 463 -33.85 -53.95 26.96
C PRO A 463 -35.03 -54.92 27.00
N SER A 464 -36.26 -54.43 27.19
CA SER A 464 -37.46 -55.25 27.30
C SER A 464 -38.11 -55.47 25.94
N ILE A 465 -38.23 -56.76 25.57
CA ILE A 465 -38.84 -57.21 24.31
C ILE A 465 -40.33 -56.84 24.26
N ILE A 466 -41.04 -56.97 25.38
CA ILE A 466 -42.47 -56.66 25.50
C ILE A 466 -42.73 -55.16 25.37
N LEU A 467 -41.90 -54.33 26.02
CA LEU A 467 -41.99 -52.87 25.92
C LEU A 467 -41.66 -52.38 24.50
N ASN A 468 -40.66 -52.98 23.83
CA ASN A 468 -40.38 -52.67 22.42
C ASN A 468 -41.55 -53.08 21.50
N PHE A 469 -42.20 -54.23 21.75
CA PHE A 469 -43.33 -54.69 20.95
C PHE A 469 -44.56 -53.78 21.12
N ILE A 470 -44.90 -53.43 22.36
CA ILE A 470 -46.00 -52.50 22.68
C ILE A 470 -45.68 -51.10 22.14
N SER A 471 -44.46 -50.59 22.36
CA SER A 471 -44.04 -49.29 21.81
C SER A 471 -44.22 -49.26 20.30
N ASN A 472 -43.77 -50.29 19.57
CA ASN A 472 -43.87 -50.34 18.11
C ASN A 472 -45.31 -50.43 17.57
N LEU A 473 -46.23 -51.00 18.36
CA LEU A 473 -47.66 -51.09 17.99
C LEU A 473 -48.39 -49.75 18.13
N PHE A 474 -47.96 -48.88 19.05
CA PHE A 474 -48.64 -47.62 19.37
C PHE A 474 -47.88 -46.35 18.99
N THR A 475 -46.59 -46.42 18.61
CA THR A 475 -45.89 -45.25 18.07
C THR A 475 -46.23 -45.04 16.60
N PRO A 476 -46.77 -43.87 16.20
CA PRO A 476 -46.88 -43.48 14.81
C PRO A 476 -45.51 -43.58 14.13
N ALA A 477 -45.49 -43.95 12.84
CA ALA A 477 -44.25 -43.93 12.07
C ALA A 477 -43.66 -42.53 12.07
N SER A 478 -42.49 -42.37 12.67
CA SER A 478 -41.76 -41.10 12.69
C SER A 478 -40.67 -41.09 11.61
N TYR A 479 -40.46 -39.92 11.02
CA TYR A 479 -39.50 -39.68 9.95
C TYR A 479 -38.54 -38.56 10.37
N PRO A 480 -37.31 -38.51 9.85
CA PRO A 480 -36.40 -37.44 10.17
C PRO A 480 -36.92 -36.10 9.61
N PRO A 481 -36.84 -34.99 10.37
CA PRO A 481 -37.29 -33.68 9.89
C PRO A 481 -36.44 -33.16 8.72
N THR A 482 -35.18 -33.57 8.64
CA THR A 482 -34.26 -33.21 7.57
C THR A 482 -33.55 -34.43 7.02
N ILE A 483 -33.23 -34.43 5.73
CA ILE A 483 -32.35 -35.43 5.10
C ILE A 483 -31.12 -34.76 4.48
N ALA A 484 -29.94 -35.30 4.82
CA ALA A 484 -28.65 -34.80 4.35
C ALA A 484 -28.30 -35.31 2.93
N LEU A 485 -27.24 -34.76 2.33
CA LEU A 485 -26.78 -35.03 0.95
C LEU A 485 -26.95 -36.49 0.48
N LYS A 486 -26.34 -37.44 1.20
CA LYS A 486 -26.35 -38.86 0.82
C LYS A 486 -27.77 -39.42 0.75
N LYS A 487 -28.61 -39.07 1.73
CA LYS A 487 -30.00 -39.51 1.80
C LYS A 487 -30.85 -38.88 0.70
N SER A 488 -30.61 -37.60 0.39
CA SER A 488 -31.29 -36.91 -0.72
C SER A 488 -30.97 -37.53 -2.09
N TRP A 489 -29.70 -37.88 -2.34
CA TRP A 489 -29.32 -38.58 -3.58
C TRP A 489 -29.79 -40.03 -3.64
N GLN A 490 -29.79 -40.76 -2.51
CA GLN A 490 -30.42 -42.09 -2.43
C GLN A 490 -31.91 -42.03 -2.80
N LEU A 491 -32.61 -41.00 -2.32
CA LEU A 491 -34.02 -40.79 -2.66
C LEU A 491 -34.21 -40.55 -4.16
N LEU A 492 -33.39 -39.68 -4.76
CA LEU A 492 -33.42 -39.41 -6.21
C LEU A 492 -33.17 -40.66 -7.06
N GLU A 493 -32.18 -41.49 -6.73
CA GLU A 493 -31.93 -42.74 -7.47
C GLU A 493 -33.06 -43.76 -7.31
N LYS A 494 -33.89 -43.65 -6.27
CA LYS A 494 -35.08 -44.50 -6.11
C LYS A 494 -36.29 -43.96 -6.88
N LEU A 495 -36.39 -42.65 -7.03
CA LEU A 495 -37.49 -41.98 -7.72
C LEU A 495 -37.27 -41.84 -9.24
N ASP A 496 -36.01 -41.83 -9.70
CA ASP A 496 -35.65 -41.66 -11.11
C ASP A 496 -34.62 -42.72 -11.55
N SER A 497 -35.06 -43.65 -12.41
CA SER A 497 -34.23 -44.72 -12.94
C SER A 497 -33.08 -44.20 -13.83
N ASN A 498 -33.25 -43.05 -14.50
CA ASN A 498 -32.20 -42.45 -15.30
C ASN A 498 -31.07 -41.90 -14.42
N ILE A 499 -31.41 -41.32 -13.26
CA ILE A 499 -30.43 -40.89 -12.26
C ILE A 499 -29.71 -42.11 -11.69
N ARG A 500 -30.45 -43.16 -11.32
CA ARG A 500 -29.90 -44.44 -10.83
C ARG A 500 -28.89 -45.06 -11.78
N ASN A 501 -29.22 -45.13 -13.08
CA ASN A 501 -28.37 -45.76 -14.09
C ASN A 501 -27.03 -45.02 -14.27
N LYS A 502 -27.01 -43.71 -14.01
CA LYS A 502 -25.78 -42.90 -14.05
C LYS A 502 -24.88 -43.06 -12.82
N LYS A 503 -25.35 -43.74 -11.76
CA LYS A 503 -24.63 -43.99 -10.50
C LYS A 503 -23.99 -42.73 -9.92
N ILE A 504 -24.73 -41.62 -9.94
CA ILE A 504 -24.21 -40.30 -9.53
C ILE A 504 -23.88 -40.31 -8.03
N LEU A 505 -24.69 -40.98 -7.20
CA LEU A 505 -24.41 -41.10 -5.78
C LEU A 505 -23.04 -41.73 -5.53
N ASN A 506 -22.69 -42.82 -6.22
CA ASN A 506 -21.39 -43.46 -6.08
C ASN A 506 -20.23 -42.51 -6.43
N LYS A 507 -20.39 -41.68 -7.48
CA LYS A 507 -19.39 -40.67 -7.85
C LYS A 507 -19.25 -39.61 -6.77
N ILE A 508 -20.36 -39.14 -6.20
CA ILE A 508 -20.37 -38.18 -5.10
C ILE A 508 -19.68 -38.79 -3.87
N GLU A 509 -20.04 -40.01 -3.48
CA GLU A 509 -19.44 -40.72 -2.33
C GLU A 509 -17.93 -40.87 -2.46
N ASN A 510 -17.40 -41.05 -3.67
CA ASN A 510 -15.96 -41.12 -3.91
C ASN A 510 -15.23 -39.78 -3.68
N VAL A 511 -15.91 -38.64 -3.81
CA VAL A 511 -15.32 -37.31 -3.60
C VAL A 511 -15.62 -36.71 -2.23
N LEU A 512 -16.59 -37.24 -1.48
CA LEU A 512 -16.91 -36.78 -0.13
C LEU A 512 -15.73 -36.82 0.86
N PRO A 513 -14.87 -37.86 0.86
CA PRO A 513 -13.72 -37.90 1.74
C PRO A 513 -12.76 -36.71 1.54
N ILE A 514 -12.68 -36.15 0.33
CA ILE A 514 -11.80 -35.01 0.02
C ILE A 514 -12.23 -33.79 0.85
N ARG A 515 -13.55 -33.51 0.94
CA ARG A 515 -14.08 -32.44 1.78
C ARG A 515 -13.95 -32.80 3.26
N ASN A 516 -14.33 -34.01 3.66
CA ASN A 516 -14.37 -34.36 5.08
C ASN A 516 -12.99 -34.38 5.73
N LEU A 517 -11.94 -34.74 4.98
CA LEU A 517 -10.56 -34.75 5.46
C LEU A 517 -9.87 -33.39 5.31
N SER A 518 -10.53 -32.37 4.74
CA SER A 518 -9.98 -31.03 4.56
C SER A 518 -9.84 -30.27 5.88
N ILE A 519 -8.83 -29.41 5.96
CA ILE A 519 -8.57 -28.49 7.08
C ILE A 519 -9.74 -27.52 7.36
N LEU A 520 -10.54 -27.16 6.35
CA LEU A 520 -11.71 -26.28 6.51
C LEU A 520 -13.01 -27.05 6.85
N ALA A 521 -12.91 -28.34 7.16
CA ALA A 521 -14.04 -29.19 7.50
C ALA A 521 -13.80 -29.98 8.79
N HIS A 522 -13.52 -31.29 8.69
CA HIS A 522 -13.37 -32.19 9.83
C HIS A 522 -12.01 -32.89 9.88
N GLY A 523 -11.07 -32.53 9.00
CA GLY A 523 -9.74 -33.12 8.95
C GLY A 523 -8.63 -32.07 8.96
N TRP A 524 -7.46 -32.46 8.48
CA TRP A 524 -6.23 -31.65 8.53
C TRP A 524 -5.46 -31.62 7.20
N ASN A 525 -6.02 -32.20 6.14
CA ASN A 525 -5.35 -32.30 4.85
C ASN A 525 -5.66 -31.06 3.98
N PRO A 526 -4.66 -30.34 3.45
CA PRO A 526 -4.92 -29.32 2.45
C PRO A 526 -5.37 -29.96 1.12
N ILE A 527 -6.32 -29.33 0.43
CA ILE A 527 -6.81 -29.84 -0.86
C ILE A 527 -5.84 -29.46 -1.98
N LYS A 528 -5.51 -30.45 -2.84
CA LYS A 528 -4.68 -30.27 -4.04
C LYS A 528 -5.55 -30.18 -5.30
N GLU A 529 -5.04 -29.49 -6.32
CA GLU A 529 -5.73 -29.31 -7.62
C GLU A 529 -6.24 -30.62 -8.24
N LYS A 530 -5.41 -31.68 -8.22
CA LYS A 530 -5.75 -33.00 -8.79
C LYS A 530 -7.01 -33.60 -8.15
N SER A 531 -7.26 -33.34 -6.86
CA SER A 531 -8.42 -33.84 -6.14
C SER A 531 -9.72 -33.18 -6.63
N ILE A 532 -9.64 -31.95 -7.15
CA ILE A 532 -10.81 -31.19 -7.61
C ILE A 532 -11.30 -31.67 -8.98
N LYS A 533 -10.43 -32.14 -9.86
CA LYS A 533 -10.81 -32.65 -11.19
C LYS A 533 -11.93 -33.69 -11.12
N ASN A 534 -11.98 -34.49 -10.05
CA ASN A 534 -13.05 -35.46 -9.82
C ASN A 534 -14.42 -34.78 -9.65
N PHE A 535 -14.50 -33.64 -8.96
CA PHE A 535 -15.73 -32.85 -8.82
C PHE A 535 -16.17 -32.28 -10.16
N GLU A 536 -15.24 -31.76 -10.97
CA GLU A 536 -15.54 -31.19 -12.29
C GLU A 536 -16.16 -32.21 -13.25
N THR A 537 -15.91 -33.51 -13.08
CA THR A 537 -16.60 -34.55 -13.86
C THR A 537 -18.06 -34.76 -13.46
N ILE A 538 -18.46 -34.36 -12.26
CA ILE A 538 -19.82 -34.56 -11.72
C ILE A 538 -20.69 -33.33 -11.96
N ILE A 539 -20.12 -32.12 -11.86
CA ILE A 539 -20.84 -30.85 -11.97
C ILE A 539 -21.64 -30.69 -13.27
N PRO A 540 -21.15 -31.07 -14.47
CA PRO A 540 -21.96 -31.01 -15.69
C PRO A 540 -23.24 -31.86 -15.61
N PHE A 541 -23.20 -33.01 -14.94
CA PHE A 541 -24.39 -33.83 -14.71
C PHE A 541 -25.37 -33.13 -13.77
N CYS A 542 -24.88 -32.51 -12.70
CA CYS A 542 -25.70 -31.73 -11.77
C CYS A 542 -26.38 -30.54 -12.46
N ILE A 543 -25.65 -29.80 -13.29
CA ILE A 543 -26.19 -28.70 -14.12
C ILE A 543 -27.31 -29.22 -15.01
N LYS A 544 -27.05 -30.28 -15.77
CA LYS A 544 -28.04 -30.85 -16.69
C LYS A 544 -29.30 -31.33 -15.96
N LEU A 545 -29.16 -31.96 -14.78
CA LEU A 545 -30.33 -32.39 -14.00
C LEU A 545 -31.22 -31.23 -13.56
N VAL A 546 -30.63 -30.11 -13.14
CA VAL A 546 -31.39 -28.91 -12.79
C VAL A 546 -32.00 -28.28 -14.03
N GLN A 547 -31.25 -28.16 -15.13
CA GLN A 547 -31.80 -27.66 -16.40
C GLN A 547 -33.00 -28.49 -16.87
N ASP A 548 -32.86 -29.81 -16.93
CA ASP A 548 -33.92 -30.73 -17.36
C ASP A 548 -35.16 -30.65 -16.43
N ALA A 549 -34.97 -30.39 -15.13
CA ALA A 549 -36.06 -30.28 -14.17
C ALA A 549 -36.87 -28.97 -14.30
N PHE A 550 -36.24 -27.88 -14.72
CA PHE A 550 -36.85 -26.55 -14.77
C PHE A 550 -37.11 -26.03 -16.19
N LEU A 551 -36.65 -26.73 -17.23
CA LEU A 551 -36.67 -26.26 -18.63
C LEU A 551 -38.05 -25.82 -19.12
N ASN A 552 -39.11 -26.56 -18.76
CA ASN A 552 -40.46 -26.28 -19.24
C ASN A 552 -41.02 -24.97 -18.67
N ASP A 553 -40.71 -24.66 -17.41
CA ASP A 553 -41.25 -23.49 -16.72
C ASP A 553 -40.30 -22.28 -16.81
N TYR A 554 -38.99 -22.54 -16.95
CA TYR A 554 -37.94 -21.51 -17.00
C TYR A 554 -36.93 -21.79 -18.14
N PRO A 555 -37.29 -21.54 -19.41
CA PRO A 555 -36.39 -21.79 -20.55
C PRO A 555 -35.04 -21.05 -20.46
N GLN A 556 -35.01 -19.92 -19.76
CA GLN A 556 -33.79 -19.15 -19.50
C GLN A 556 -32.75 -19.92 -18.69
N VAL A 557 -33.12 -21.00 -18.00
CA VAL A 557 -32.23 -21.86 -17.21
C VAL A 557 -31.02 -22.37 -18.01
N LEU A 558 -31.18 -22.54 -19.33
CA LEU A 558 -30.10 -22.96 -20.23
C LEU A 558 -29.02 -21.90 -20.43
N LYS A 559 -29.32 -20.63 -20.16
CA LYS A 559 -28.43 -19.48 -20.39
C LYS A 559 -27.94 -18.84 -19.09
N LEU A 560 -28.60 -19.11 -17.95
CA LEU A 560 -28.29 -18.47 -16.67
C LEU A 560 -26.82 -18.59 -16.26
N GLU A 561 -26.22 -19.77 -16.41
CA GLU A 561 -24.81 -20.00 -16.13
C GLU A 561 -23.91 -19.00 -16.86
N LYS A 562 -24.09 -18.88 -18.19
CA LYS A 562 -23.30 -18.00 -19.05
C LYS A 562 -23.58 -16.51 -18.78
N LEU A 563 -24.83 -16.16 -18.49
CA LEU A 563 -25.21 -14.78 -18.20
C LEU A 563 -24.58 -14.28 -16.89
N LEU A 564 -24.43 -15.15 -15.90
CA LEU A 564 -23.80 -14.85 -14.61
C LEU A 564 -22.26 -14.95 -14.63
N GLU A 565 -21.63 -15.28 -15.76
CA GLU A 565 -20.18 -15.30 -15.87
C GLU A 565 -19.60 -13.89 -15.84
N PHE A 566 -18.62 -13.66 -14.98
CA PHE A 566 -17.94 -12.37 -14.88
C PHE A 566 -17.33 -11.95 -16.22
N VAL A 567 -17.39 -10.65 -16.51
CA VAL A 567 -16.74 -10.09 -17.70
C VAL A 567 -15.22 -10.09 -17.52
N LYS A 568 -14.49 -10.01 -18.64
CA LYS A 568 -13.04 -9.73 -18.66
C LYS A 568 -12.82 -8.37 -19.33
N LEU A 569 -11.81 -7.63 -18.86
CA LEU A 569 -11.42 -6.30 -19.35
C LEU A 569 -10.25 -6.32 -20.32
#